data_AF-A0A1U7CN56-F1
#
_entry.id   AF-A0A1U7CN56-F1
#
_cell.length_a   1.000
_cell.length_b   1.000
_cell.length_c   1.000
_cell.angle_alpha   90.00
_cell.angle_beta   90.00
_cell.angle_gamma   90.00
#
_symmetry.space_group_name_H-M   'P 1'
#
loop_
_entity.id
_entity.type
_entity.pdbx_description
1 polymer ?
#
loop_
_entity_poly.entity_id
_entity_poly.type
_entity_poly.pdbx_seq_one_letter_code
_entity_poly.pdbx_strand_id
1 'polypeptide(L)'
;MGRGATIRAGFLAAVCTAGAPTAFGQAPKAAPAAPKQAQPAAAQAKAAPADPAKMERLLVLWEKQSSLLKTLDAKIFRRDYIVAWEEYEYFEGRAIFKNPNLAYIDFRKIQQDKDKKPVKDPKTNAWVSAPKERIICTGNEVWQYDSDTKQIIIYPLDKDQAAKALEEGPLPFLFNMKADDAKRRYNMTLISEDEKTYGISVRPKLEVDQESFSQAFVQLDRKYLLPVRIILHSPDGKSQKDFQLSGIKPNAKIEDDTFQGKTDASWKVVRNPDGDERPRAGVAGGQRRPAPAAARNQAAPKR
;
A
#
# COMPACT_ATOMS: atom_id res chain seq x y z
N MET A 1 -21.78 -55.74 -2.46
CA MET A 1 -23.20 -56.14 -2.56
C MET A 1 -24.01 -55.01 -1.93
N GLY A 2 -24.71 -54.10 -2.61
CA GLY A 2 -25.36 -54.15 -3.91
C GLY A 2 -26.85 -54.39 -3.70
N ARG A 3 -27.67 -53.33 -3.79
CA ARG A 3 -29.03 -53.32 -4.37
C ARG A 3 -29.69 -51.94 -4.22
N GLY A 4 -30.01 -51.33 -5.35
CA GLY A 4 -30.97 -50.23 -5.46
C GLY A 4 -32.38 -50.74 -5.78
N ALA A 5 -33.34 -49.83 -5.88
CA ALA A 5 -34.53 -49.95 -6.73
C ALA A 5 -35.24 -48.59 -6.86
N THR A 6 -35.97 -48.48 -7.95
CA THR A 6 -36.43 -47.27 -8.63
C THR A 6 -37.97 -47.23 -8.67
N ILE A 7 -38.54 -46.12 -9.17
CA ILE A 7 -39.70 -46.03 -10.12
C ILE A 7 -41.09 -45.51 -9.64
N ARG A 8 -41.50 -44.44 -10.37
CA ARG A 8 -42.83 -43.97 -10.89
C ARG A 8 -43.88 -43.38 -9.92
N ALA A 9 -44.47 -42.19 -10.14
CA ALA A 9 -45.13 -41.51 -11.28
C ALA A 9 -46.67 -41.67 -11.27
N GLY A 10 -47.39 -40.54 -11.28
CA GLY A 10 -48.85 -40.47 -11.39
C GLY A 10 -49.29 -39.14 -12.02
N PHE A 11 -49.91 -39.25 -13.19
CA PHE A 11 -50.50 -38.20 -14.02
C PHE A 11 -51.99 -38.05 -13.71
N LEU A 12 -52.57 -36.87 -13.92
CA LEU A 12 -53.98 -36.74 -14.33
C LEU A 12 -54.18 -35.47 -15.16
N ALA A 13 -54.79 -35.66 -16.33
CA ALA A 13 -55.11 -34.68 -17.34
C ALA A 13 -56.62 -34.37 -17.31
N ALA A 14 -57.01 -33.20 -17.81
CA ALA A 14 -58.37 -32.92 -18.29
C ALA A 14 -58.32 -32.02 -19.53
N VAL A 15 -59.23 -32.32 -20.47
CA VAL A 15 -59.26 -31.96 -21.90
C VAL A 15 -60.34 -30.90 -22.17
N CYS A 16 -60.29 -30.29 -23.37
CA CYS A 16 -61.33 -29.66 -24.21
C CYS A 16 -60.99 -28.19 -24.54
N THR A 17 -61.11 -27.63 -25.75
CA THR A 17 -61.53 -28.06 -27.10
C THR A 17 -61.08 -26.95 -28.08
N ALA A 18 -60.93 -27.29 -29.36
CA ALA A 18 -60.49 -26.39 -30.43
C ALA A 18 -61.50 -25.31 -30.83
N GLY A 19 -60.99 -24.17 -31.31
CA GLY A 19 -61.73 -23.13 -32.04
C GLY A 19 -60.81 -21.97 -32.42
N ALA A 20 -60.34 -21.94 -33.67
CA ALA A 20 -59.71 -20.76 -34.27
C ALA A 20 -60.75 -19.98 -35.07
N PRO A 21 -60.69 -18.64 -35.04
CA PRO A 21 -60.34 -17.97 -36.29
C PRO A 21 -59.28 -16.87 -36.10
N THR A 22 -58.46 -16.73 -37.14
CA THR A 22 -57.52 -15.62 -37.35
C THR A 22 -58.25 -14.28 -37.49
N ALA A 23 -57.84 -13.28 -36.73
CA ALA A 23 -58.13 -11.87 -36.98
C ALA A 23 -56.85 -11.04 -36.91
N PHE A 24 -56.60 -10.26 -37.96
CA PHE A 24 -55.56 -9.25 -38.07
C PHE A 24 -55.68 -8.21 -36.96
N GLY A 25 -54.56 -7.80 -36.34
CA GLY A 25 -54.56 -6.57 -35.55
C GLY A 25 -53.44 -6.41 -34.52
N GLN A 26 -52.56 -5.46 -34.82
CA GLN A 26 -51.78 -4.64 -33.88
C GLN A 26 -50.54 -5.28 -33.23
N ALA A 27 -49.38 -4.79 -33.68
CA ALA A 27 -48.10 -4.94 -32.99
C ALA A 27 -48.19 -4.42 -31.55
N PRO A 28 -47.66 -5.14 -30.54
CA PRO A 28 -47.60 -4.62 -29.19
C PRO A 28 -46.65 -3.42 -29.14
N LYS A 29 -47.24 -2.26 -28.83
CA LYS A 29 -46.56 -1.00 -28.53
C LYS A 29 -45.65 -1.25 -27.33
N ALA A 30 -44.34 -1.10 -27.52
CA ALA A 30 -43.36 -1.19 -26.44
C ALA A 30 -43.71 -0.18 -25.34
N ALA A 31 -43.82 -0.67 -24.10
CA ALA A 31 -43.98 0.18 -22.93
C ALA A 31 -42.71 1.02 -22.73
N PRO A 32 -42.81 2.33 -22.40
CA PRO A 32 -41.64 3.15 -22.11
C PRO A 32 -40.92 2.61 -20.86
N ALA A 33 -39.63 2.33 -21.01
CA ALA A 33 -38.76 2.03 -19.87
C ALA A 33 -38.71 3.23 -18.92
N ALA A 34 -38.93 2.97 -17.63
CA ALA A 34 -38.74 3.96 -16.58
C ALA A 34 -37.28 4.47 -16.60
N PRO A 35 -37.05 5.78 -16.48
CA PRO A 35 -35.69 6.33 -16.49
C PRO A 35 -34.92 5.81 -15.27
N LYS A 36 -33.83 5.08 -15.53
CA LYS A 36 -32.78 4.82 -14.53
C LYS A 36 -32.32 6.19 -14.00
N GLN A 37 -32.60 6.47 -12.74
CA GLN A 37 -31.98 7.58 -12.03
C GLN A 37 -30.47 7.38 -12.10
N ALA A 38 -29.81 8.20 -12.91
CA ALA A 38 -28.37 8.31 -12.93
C ALA A 38 -27.94 8.78 -11.54
N GLN A 39 -27.25 7.90 -10.82
CA GLN A 39 -26.54 8.24 -9.61
C GLN A 39 -25.58 9.38 -9.96
N PRO A 40 -25.61 10.53 -9.26
CA PRO A 40 -24.76 11.66 -9.62
C PRO A 40 -23.31 11.22 -9.54
N ALA A 41 -22.63 11.20 -10.70
CA ALA A 41 -21.20 11.15 -10.75
C ALA A 41 -20.71 12.31 -9.88
N ALA A 42 -20.02 12.00 -8.78
CA ALA A 42 -19.32 13.01 -8.01
C ALA A 42 -18.49 13.81 -9.01
N ALA A 43 -18.78 15.10 -9.13
CA ALA A 43 -18.07 15.99 -10.02
C ALA A 43 -16.60 15.90 -9.66
N GLN A 44 -15.82 15.23 -10.49
CA GLN A 44 -14.37 15.32 -10.44
C GLN A 44 -14.07 16.77 -10.76
N ALA A 45 -13.79 17.55 -9.71
CA ALA A 45 -13.32 18.91 -9.87
C ALA A 45 -12.17 18.87 -10.88
N LYS A 46 -12.32 19.60 -11.99
CA LYS A 46 -11.27 19.71 -13.00
C LYS A 46 -9.99 20.13 -12.28
N ALA A 47 -8.99 19.27 -12.28
CA ALA A 47 -7.70 19.56 -11.67
C ALA A 47 -7.17 20.87 -12.27
N ALA A 48 -6.93 21.86 -11.42
CA ALA A 48 -6.27 23.07 -11.86
C ALA A 48 -4.91 22.70 -12.47
N PRO A 49 -4.43 23.41 -13.50
CA PRO A 49 -3.09 23.19 -14.03
C PRO A 49 -2.08 23.30 -12.88
N ALA A 50 -1.16 22.33 -12.82
CA ALA A 50 -0.18 22.26 -11.77
C ALA A 50 0.71 23.51 -11.75
N ASP A 51 0.88 24.11 -10.58
CA ASP A 51 1.75 25.27 -10.35
C ASP A 51 3.02 24.80 -9.62
N PRO A 52 4.17 24.69 -10.31
CA PRO A 52 5.42 24.23 -9.70
C PRO A 52 5.90 25.12 -8.56
N ALA A 53 5.64 26.43 -8.61
CA ALA A 53 6.06 27.35 -7.56
C ALA A 53 5.25 27.13 -6.27
N LYS A 54 3.96 26.80 -6.39
CA LYS A 54 3.16 26.38 -5.23
C LYS A 54 3.63 25.06 -4.65
N MET A 55 3.97 24.09 -5.49
CA MET A 55 4.52 22.81 -5.01
C MET A 55 5.83 23.03 -4.25
N GLU A 56 6.75 23.87 -4.76
CA GLU A 56 8.01 24.18 -4.07
C GLU A 56 7.77 24.83 -2.70
N ARG A 57 6.87 25.81 -2.63
CA ARG A 57 6.48 26.43 -1.35
C ARG A 57 5.89 25.41 -0.39
N LEU A 58 5.04 24.50 -0.87
CA LEU A 58 4.46 23.44 -0.06
C LEU A 58 5.54 22.48 0.46
N LEU A 59 6.54 22.11 -0.35
CA LEU A 59 7.66 21.29 0.10
C LEU A 59 8.44 21.97 1.23
N VAL A 60 8.78 23.26 1.09
CA VAL A 60 9.47 24.01 2.15
C VAL A 60 8.65 24.05 3.44
N LEU A 61 7.34 24.30 3.34
CA LEU A 61 6.45 24.31 4.50
C LEU A 61 6.33 22.92 5.14
N TRP A 62 6.23 21.87 4.32
CA TRP A 62 6.09 20.51 4.79
C TRP A 62 7.35 20.03 5.49
N GLU A 63 8.55 20.33 4.98
CA GLU A 63 9.81 20.00 5.66
C GLU A 63 9.92 20.73 7.00
N LYS A 64 9.53 22.01 7.04
CA LYS A 64 9.50 22.76 8.29
C LYS A 64 8.56 22.10 9.31
N GLN A 65 7.34 21.73 8.91
CA GLN A 65 6.37 21.12 9.83
C GLN A 65 6.79 19.71 10.26
N SER A 66 7.27 18.87 9.35
CA SER A 66 7.72 17.51 9.66
C SER A 66 8.89 17.52 10.66
N SER A 67 9.78 18.51 10.58
CA SER A 67 10.90 18.66 11.52
C SER A 67 10.48 18.92 12.97
N LEU A 68 9.26 19.43 13.20
CA LEU A 68 8.71 19.67 14.54
C LEU A 68 8.06 18.43 15.16
N LEU A 69 7.87 17.37 14.36
CA LEU A 69 7.22 16.15 14.79
C LEU A 69 8.23 15.28 15.54
N LYS A 70 8.02 15.06 16.82
CA LYS A 70 8.80 14.11 17.64
C LYS A 70 8.16 12.74 17.64
N THR A 71 6.83 12.72 17.75
CA THR A 71 6.03 11.50 17.72
C THR A 71 4.75 11.74 16.93
N LEU A 72 4.17 10.67 16.40
CA LEU A 72 2.85 10.66 15.81
C LEU A 72 2.12 9.42 16.29
N ASP A 73 0.85 9.57 16.64
CA ASP A 73 -0.07 8.47 16.90
C ASP A 73 -1.33 8.68 16.08
N ALA A 74 -1.66 7.74 15.21
CA ALA A 74 -2.80 7.82 14.32
C ALA A 74 -3.51 6.48 14.20
N LYS A 75 -4.84 6.52 14.05
CA LYS A 75 -5.63 5.37 13.62
C LYS A 75 -5.57 5.27 12.11
N ILE A 76 -5.51 4.05 11.59
CA ILE A 76 -5.52 3.76 10.16
C ILE A 76 -6.78 2.96 9.81
N PHE A 77 -7.43 3.34 8.72
CA PHE A 77 -8.32 2.47 7.97
C PHE A 77 -7.71 2.26 6.59
N ARG A 78 -7.50 1.01 6.19
CA ARG A 78 -6.86 0.64 4.91
C ARG A 78 -7.83 -0.16 4.05
N ARG A 79 -7.87 0.16 2.76
CA ARG A 79 -8.58 -0.61 1.73
C ARG A 79 -7.61 -1.05 0.67
N ASP A 80 -7.54 -2.34 0.43
CA ASP A 80 -6.67 -2.91 -0.59
C ASP A 80 -7.55 -3.45 -1.73
N TYR A 81 -7.38 -2.93 -2.94
CA TYR A 81 -8.03 -3.47 -4.13
C TYR A 81 -7.14 -4.54 -4.74
N ILE A 82 -7.61 -5.78 -4.74
CA ILE A 82 -6.89 -6.95 -5.24
C ILE A 82 -7.46 -7.31 -6.61
N VAL A 83 -6.73 -6.92 -7.65
CA VAL A 83 -7.16 -7.08 -9.05
C VAL A 83 -7.40 -8.53 -9.41
N ALA A 84 -6.55 -9.43 -8.92
CA ALA A 84 -6.66 -10.87 -9.21
C ALA A 84 -8.05 -11.43 -8.87
N TRP A 85 -8.74 -10.84 -7.90
CA TRP A 85 -10.04 -11.28 -7.40
C TRP A 85 -11.14 -10.24 -7.61
N GLU A 86 -10.82 -9.08 -8.19
CA GLU A 86 -11.72 -7.92 -8.34
C GLU A 86 -12.42 -7.53 -7.03
N GLU A 87 -11.73 -7.70 -5.90
CA GLU A 87 -12.30 -7.54 -4.56
C GLU A 87 -11.52 -6.52 -3.72
N TYR A 88 -12.20 -5.97 -2.70
CA TYR A 88 -11.57 -5.15 -1.67
C TYR A 88 -11.36 -5.97 -0.40
N GLU A 89 -10.17 -5.83 0.18
CA GLU A 89 -9.91 -6.17 1.57
C GLU A 89 -9.88 -4.91 2.44
N TYR A 90 -10.33 -5.04 3.68
CA TYR A 90 -10.45 -3.93 4.62
C TYR A 90 -9.65 -4.21 5.88
N PHE A 91 -8.96 -3.19 6.38
CA PHE A 91 -8.18 -3.28 7.61
C PHE A 91 -8.40 -2.06 8.49
N GLU A 92 -8.39 -2.28 9.79
CA GLU A 92 -8.20 -1.22 10.78
C GLU A 92 -6.83 -1.38 11.43
N GLY A 93 -6.30 -0.30 11.98
CA GLY A 93 -4.97 -0.32 12.54
C GLY A 93 -4.60 0.93 13.30
N ARG A 94 -3.36 0.94 13.77
CA ARG A 94 -2.71 2.11 14.38
C ARG A 94 -1.31 2.25 13.81
N ALA A 95 -0.91 3.48 13.54
CA ALA A 95 0.48 3.83 13.25
C ALA A 95 0.99 4.75 14.35
N ILE A 96 2.15 4.39 14.89
CA ILE A 96 2.89 5.18 15.83
C ILE A 96 4.29 5.38 15.26
N PHE A 97 4.73 6.63 15.21
CA PHE A 97 6.05 7.00 14.77
C PHE A 97 6.74 7.77 15.90
N LYS A 98 8.04 7.56 16.06
CA LYS A 98 8.90 8.35 16.93
C LYS A 98 10.22 8.61 16.22
N ASN A 99 10.52 9.89 16.04
CA ASN A 99 11.74 10.34 15.39
C ASN A 99 12.98 9.87 16.17
N PRO A 100 14.08 9.47 15.50
CA PRO A 100 14.25 9.52 14.04
C PRO A 100 13.81 8.25 13.27
N ASN A 101 13.73 7.10 13.92
CA ASN A 101 13.72 5.81 13.22
C ASN A 101 12.88 4.71 13.90
N LEU A 102 11.98 5.09 14.80
CA LEU A 102 11.11 4.15 15.50
C LEU A 102 9.71 4.18 14.89
N ALA A 103 9.17 3.01 14.59
CA ALA A 103 7.82 2.87 14.06
C ALA A 103 7.14 1.64 14.64
N TYR A 104 5.84 1.75 14.84
CA TYR A 104 4.94 0.65 15.14
C TYR A 104 3.73 0.81 14.23
N ILE A 105 3.41 -0.22 13.47
CA ILE A 105 2.22 -0.28 12.64
C ILE A 105 1.55 -1.60 12.91
N ASP A 106 0.26 -1.60 13.19
CA ASP A 106 -0.52 -2.83 13.26
C ASP A 106 -1.76 -2.76 12.39
N PHE A 107 -2.09 -3.90 11.78
CA PHE A 107 -3.26 -4.09 10.97
C PHE A 107 -4.04 -5.31 11.45
N ARG A 108 -5.35 -5.10 11.55
CA ARG A 108 -6.35 -6.12 11.79
C ARG A 108 -7.23 -6.21 10.56
N LYS A 109 -7.39 -7.41 10.00
CA LYS A 109 -8.27 -7.66 8.87
C LYS A 109 -9.72 -7.61 9.35
N ILE A 110 -10.51 -6.74 8.73
CA ILE A 110 -11.94 -6.59 9.02
C ILE A 110 -12.70 -7.70 8.31
N GLN A 111 -13.59 -8.37 9.03
CA GLN A 111 -14.47 -9.38 8.46
C GLN A 111 -15.46 -8.74 7.50
N GLN A 112 -15.76 -9.46 6.43
CA GLN A 112 -16.76 -9.06 5.44
C GLN A 112 -17.95 -10.01 5.48
N ASP A 113 -19.14 -9.48 5.20
CA ASP A 113 -20.35 -10.27 5.06
C ASP A 113 -20.40 -11.00 3.69
N LYS A 114 -21.52 -11.67 3.41
CA LYS A 114 -21.75 -12.37 2.13
C LYS A 114 -21.75 -11.42 0.92
N ASP A 115 -22.04 -10.14 1.14
CA ASP A 115 -22.03 -9.08 0.11
C ASP A 115 -20.68 -8.36 0.05
N LYS A 116 -19.63 -8.91 0.68
CA LYS A 116 -18.27 -8.35 0.73
C LYS A 116 -18.19 -6.98 1.41
N LYS A 117 -19.15 -6.62 2.25
CA LYS A 117 -19.14 -5.35 3.00
C LYS A 117 -18.48 -5.55 4.37
N PRO A 118 -17.69 -4.58 4.85
CA PRO A 118 -17.03 -4.68 6.15
C PRO A 118 -18.06 -4.67 7.29
N VAL A 119 -17.91 -5.60 8.24
CA VAL A 119 -18.87 -5.84 9.31
C VAL A 119 -18.49 -5.10 10.58
N LYS A 120 -19.49 -4.49 11.23
CA LYS A 120 -19.36 -3.91 12.56
C LYS A 120 -20.14 -4.70 13.59
N ASP A 121 -19.61 -4.72 14.81
CA ASP A 121 -20.34 -5.23 15.96
C ASP A 121 -21.51 -4.27 16.29
N PRO A 122 -22.76 -4.78 16.37
CA PRO A 122 -23.94 -3.94 16.53
C PRO A 122 -24.05 -3.29 17.93
N LYS A 123 -23.32 -3.78 18.94
CA LYS A 123 -23.36 -3.26 20.30
C LYS A 123 -22.34 -2.15 20.51
N THR A 124 -21.15 -2.32 19.93
CA THR A 124 -20.01 -1.42 20.15
C THR A 124 -19.74 -0.49 18.98
N ASN A 125 -20.32 -0.76 17.80
CA ASN A 125 -20.06 -0.05 16.53
C ASN A 125 -18.57 -0.10 16.09
N ALA A 126 -17.78 -1.00 16.69
CA ALA A 126 -16.41 -1.31 16.30
C ALA A 126 -16.39 -2.30 15.13
N TRP A 127 -15.30 -2.33 14.36
CA TRP A 127 -15.13 -3.34 13.32
C TRP A 127 -14.96 -4.73 13.93
N VAL A 128 -15.58 -5.74 13.32
CA VAL A 128 -15.28 -7.13 13.65
C VAL A 128 -14.00 -7.51 12.91
N SER A 129 -12.89 -7.62 13.62
CA SER A 129 -11.56 -7.80 13.00
C SER A 129 -10.68 -8.79 13.74
N ALA A 130 -9.70 -9.36 13.04
CA ALA A 130 -8.67 -10.25 13.61
C ALA A 130 -7.26 -9.71 13.30
N PRO A 131 -6.26 -9.92 14.18
CA PRO A 131 -4.87 -9.58 13.87
C PRO A 131 -4.43 -10.17 12.54
N LYS A 132 -3.73 -9.36 11.71
CA LYS A 132 -3.21 -9.81 10.42
C LYS A 132 -1.70 -9.56 10.34
N GLU A 133 -1.30 -8.31 10.55
CA GLU A 133 0.08 -7.89 10.37
C GLU A 133 0.46 -6.90 11.47
N ARG A 134 1.70 -6.99 11.95
CA ARG A 134 2.32 -5.94 12.75
C ARG A 134 3.74 -5.73 12.28
N ILE A 135 4.17 -4.49 12.21
CA ILE A 135 5.52 -4.08 11.83
C ILE A 135 6.07 -3.20 12.94
N ILE A 136 7.24 -3.53 13.46
CA ILE A 136 7.95 -2.72 14.45
C ILE A 136 9.34 -2.42 13.91
N CYS A 137 9.65 -1.13 13.73
CA CYS A 137 11.00 -0.66 13.50
C CYS A 137 11.59 -0.22 14.84
N THR A 138 12.63 -0.91 15.29
CA THR A 138 13.35 -0.65 16.54
C THR A 138 14.50 0.35 16.37
N GLY A 139 14.75 0.79 15.13
CA GLY A 139 15.85 1.65 14.73
C GLY A 139 17.11 0.90 14.26
N ASN A 140 17.22 -0.39 14.56
CA ASN A 140 18.31 -1.28 14.13
C ASN A 140 17.83 -2.57 13.45
N GLU A 141 16.54 -2.89 13.54
CA GLU A 141 15.91 -4.02 12.86
C GLU A 141 14.43 -3.72 12.61
N VAL A 142 13.86 -4.40 11.63
CA VAL A 142 12.42 -4.42 11.36
C VAL A 142 11.87 -5.78 11.73
N TRP A 143 10.90 -5.80 12.62
CA TRP A 143 10.17 -6.98 13.04
C TRP A 143 8.81 -7.00 12.34
N GLN A 144 8.59 -7.97 11.47
CA GLN A 144 7.32 -8.20 10.81
C GLN A 144 6.66 -9.45 11.39
N TYR A 145 5.45 -9.27 11.92
CA TYR A 145 4.61 -10.31 12.46
C TYR A 145 3.52 -10.64 11.45
N ASP A 146 3.49 -11.86 10.96
CA ASP A 146 2.40 -12.39 10.14
C ASP A 146 1.53 -13.34 10.98
N SER A 147 0.29 -12.94 11.22
CA SER A 147 -0.63 -13.68 12.09
C SER A 147 -1.20 -14.95 11.45
N ASP A 148 -1.26 -15.01 10.12
CA ASP A 148 -1.82 -16.18 9.42
C ASP A 148 -0.83 -17.34 9.43
N THR A 149 0.45 -17.03 9.23
CA THR A 149 1.53 -18.03 9.26
C THR A 149 2.16 -18.21 10.64
N LYS A 150 1.83 -17.34 11.60
CA LYS A 150 2.46 -17.24 12.93
C LYS A 150 3.97 -17.13 12.82
N GLN A 151 4.44 -16.26 11.92
CA GLN A 151 5.85 -16.02 11.71
C GLN A 151 6.25 -14.63 12.16
N ILE A 152 7.43 -14.55 12.77
CA ILE A 152 8.12 -13.30 13.07
C ILE A 152 9.34 -13.27 12.16
N ILE A 153 9.32 -12.38 11.17
CA ILE A 153 10.44 -12.15 10.27
C ILE A 153 11.20 -10.93 10.76
N ILE A 154 12.50 -11.09 10.98
CA ILE A 154 13.35 -10.02 11.50
C ILE A 154 14.41 -9.68 10.47
N TYR A 155 14.33 -8.46 9.97
CA TYR A 155 15.29 -7.90 9.02
C TYR A 155 16.25 -6.98 9.78
N PRO A 156 17.56 -7.29 9.83
CA PRO A 156 18.52 -6.34 10.36
C PRO A 156 18.53 -5.09 9.47
N LEU A 157 18.66 -3.93 10.10
CA LEU A 157 18.94 -2.68 9.43
C LEU A 157 20.42 -2.38 9.67
N ASP A 158 21.28 -2.65 8.69
CA ASP A 158 22.67 -2.19 8.74
C ASP A 158 22.70 -0.65 8.88
N LYS A 159 23.76 -0.08 9.44
CA LYS A 159 23.77 1.34 9.83
C LYS A 159 23.45 2.30 8.67
N ASP A 160 23.81 1.92 7.44
CA ASP A 160 23.46 2.65 6.22
C ASP A 160 22.06 2.29 5.68
N GLN A 161 21.55 1.08 5.99
CA GLN A 161 20.21 0.61 5.64
C GLN A 161 19.13 1.00 6.66
N ALA A 162 19.45 1.35 7.89
CA ALA A 162 18.46 1.83 8.87
C ALA A 162 17.90 3.19 8.48
N ALA A 163 18.75 4.05 7.92
CA ALA A 163 18.31 5.26 7.24
C ALA A 163 17.55 4.92 5.95
N LYS A 164 18.07 4.00 5.12
CA LYS A 164 17.46 3.67 3.82
C LYS A 164 16.16 2.88 3.86
N ALA A 165 15.96 1.91 4.74
CA ALA A 165 14.74 1.10 4.82
C ALA A 165 13.55 1.92 5.34
N LEU A 166 13.82 2.88 6.24
CA LEU A 166 12.84 3.88 6.61
C LEU A 166 12.60 4.90 5.47
N GLU A 167 13.52 5.01 4.49
CA GLU A 167 13.48 5.74 3.21
C GLU A 167 13.01 4.92 1.99
N GLU A 168 12.81 3.61 2.12
CA GLU A 168 12.48 2.67 1.02
C GLU A 168 11.14 1.97 1.26
N GLY A 169 10.55 2.16 2.45
CA GLY A 169 9.14 1.84 2.69
C GLY A 169 8.21 2.70 1.81
N PRO A 170 6.95 2.30 1.59
CA PRO A 170 6.09 2.87 0.56
C PRO A 170 5.92 4.39 0.59
N LEU A 171 6.03 5.03 1.77
CA LEU A 171 6.03 6.48 1.90
C LEU A 171 6.85 6.91 3.15
N PRO A 172 8.17 6.92 3.02
CA PRO A 172 9.11 7.11 4.11
C PRO A 172 9.19 8.57 4.59
N PHE A 173 8.91 9.49 3.67
CA PHE A 173 9.12 10.91 3.85
C PHE A 173 7.95 11.60 4.54
N LEU A 174 6.85 10.90 4.85
CA LEU A 174 5.64 11.56 5.34
C LEU A 174 5.81 12.22 6.70
N PHE A 175 6.74 11.72 7.51
CA PHE A 175 6.90 12.12 8.91
C PHE A 175 8.28 12.73 9.21
N ASN A 176 9.24 12.57 8.30
CA ASN A 176 10.55 13.23 8.34
C ASN A 176 10.95 13.73 6.94
N MET A 177 10.03 14.46 6.28
CA MET A 177 10.20 14.95 4.92
C MET A 177 11.39 15.90 4.79
N LYS A 178 12.29 15.63 3.85
CA LYS A 178 13.36 16.55 3.40
C LYS A 178 13.09 16.95 1.97
N ALA A 179 12.90 18.25 1.70
CA ALA A 179 12.45 18.70 0.40
C ALA A 179 13.44 18.32 -0.71
N ASP A 180 14.73 18.46 -0.45
CA ASP A 180 15.77 18.13 -1.43
C ASP A 180 15.88 16.62 -1.71
N ASP A 181 15.72 15.77 -0.70
CA ASP A 181 15.68 14.32 -0.88
C ASP A 181 14.42 13.89 -1.63
N ALA A 182 13.26 14.45 -1.27
CA ALA A 182 12.01 14.19 -1.95
C ALA A 182 12.07 14.61 -3.42
N LYS A 183 12.65 15.78 -3.73
CA LYS A 183 12.87 16.24 -5.11
C LYS A 183 13.85 15.35 -5.87
N ARG A 184 14.88 14.80 -5.23
CA ARG A 184 15.82 13.88 -5.88
C ARG A 184 15.15 12.56 -6.24
N ARG A 185 14.31 12.01 -5.35
CA ARG A 185 13.69 10.70 -5.50
C ARG A 185 12.36 10.70 -6.26
N TYR A 186 11.61 11.81 -6.22
CA TYR A 186 10.25 11.85 -6.74
C TYR A 186 9.98 13.05 -7.66
N ASN A 187 9.06 12.83 -8.60
CA ASN A 187 8.33 13.88 -9.28
C ASN A 187 7.04 14.14 -8.48
N MET A 188 6.91 15.34 -7.92
CA MET A 188 5.77 15.72 -7.08
C MET A 188 4.99 16.86 -7.72
N THR A 189 3.66 16.75 -7.69
CA THR A 189 2.77 17.72 -8.31
C THR A 189 1.62 18.02 -7.38
N LEU A 190 1.38 19.31 -7.10
CA LEU A 190 0.16 19.76 -6.44
C LEU A 190 -0.99 19.65 -7.43
N ILE A 191 -1.93 18.75 -7.16
CA ILE A 191 -3.06 18.43 -8.06
C ILE A 191 -4.40 18.97 -7.56
N SER A 192 -4.50 19.29 -6.26
CA SER A 192 -5.68 19.91 -5.67
C SER A 192 -5.32 20.68 -4.41
N GLU A 193 -6.10 21.70 -4.10
CA GLU A 193 -5.97 22.50 -2.89
C GLU A 193 -7.36 23.02 -2.52
N ASP A 194 -7.82 22.74 -1.30
CA ASP A 194 -9.06 23.26 -0.74
C ASP A 194 -8.83 23.88 0.64
N GLU A 195 -9.88 24.32 1.34
CA GLU A 195 -9.75 24.95 2.66
C GLU A 195 -9.17 24.03 3.75
N LYS A 196 -9.18 22.71 3.54
CA LYS A 196 -8.81 21.71 4.55
C LYS A 196 -7.55 20.94 4.18
N THR A 197 -7.28 20.75 2.89
CA THR A 197 -6.23 19.84 2.43
C THR A 197 -5.43 20.33 1.21
N TYR A 198 -4.21 19.82 1.12
CA TYR A 198 -3.40 19.80 -0.11
C TYR A 198 -3.40 18.37 -0.68
N GLY A 199 -3.68 18.22 -1.98
CA GLY A 199 -3.57 16.95 -2.69
C GLY A 199 -2.35 16.93 -3.59
N ILE A 200 -1.50 15.94 -3.40
CA ILE A 200 -0.20 15.80 -4.06
C ILE A 200 -0.17 14.48 -4.82
N SER A 201 0.24 14.50 -6.08
CA SER A 201 0.64 13.30 -6.83
C SER A 201 2.15 13.11 -6.71
N VAL A 202 2.58 11.89 -6.48
CA VAL A 202 3.99 11.50 -6.31
C VAL A 202 4.31 10.35 -7.25
N ARG A 203 5.38 10.49 -8.03
CA ARG A 203 5.90 9.42 -8.91
C ARG A 203 7.39 9.20 -8.67
N PRO A 204 7.85 7.97 -8.48
CA PRO A 204 9.26 7.68 -8.24
C PRO A 204 10.12 7.87 -9.48
N LYS A 205 11.32 8.42 -9.26
CA LYS A 205 12.38 8.60 -10.27
C LYS A 205 13.37 7.44 -10.26
N LEU A 206 13.62 6.85 -9.09
CA LEU A 206 14.60 5.78 -8.90
C LEU A 206 13.95 4.41 -9.07
N GLU A 207 14.69 3.47 -9.66
CA GLU A 207 14.23 2.09 -9.92
C GLU A 207 13.83 1.38 -8.63
N VAL A 208 14.63 1.52 -7.56
CA VAL A 208 14.33 0.95 -6.23
C VAL A 208 12.98 1.41 -5.66
N ASP A 209 12.58 2.66 -5.93
CA ASP A 209 11.26 3.15 -5.50
C ASP A 209 10.15 2.67 -6.45
N GLN A 210 10.44 2.51 -7.75
CA GLN A 210 9.49 2.01 -8.76
C GLN A 210 9.12 0.53 -8.55
N GLU A 211 10.04 -0.26 -8.00
CA GLU A 211 9.78 -1.64 -7.55
C GLU A 211 8.72 -1.69 -6.43
N SER A 212 8.56 -0.59 -5.68
CA SER A 212 7.59 -0.51 -4.58
C SER A 212 6.22 0.02 -5.04
N PHE A 213 6.19 1.06 -5.86
CA PHE A 213 4.94 1.64 -6.37
C PHE A 213 5.14 2.43 -7.67
N SER A 214 4.09 2.58 -8.48
CA SER A 214 4.14 3.38 -9.72
C SER A 214 3.72 4.83 -9.50
N GLN A 215 2.74 5.04 -8.62
CA GLN A 215 2.21 6.36 -8.30
C GLN A 215 1.61 6.35 -6.88
N ALA A 216 1.73 7.47 -6.19
CA ALA A 216 1.03 7.71 -4.94
C ALA A 216 0.26 9.03 -4.99
N PHE A 217 -0.86 9.08 -4.29
CA PHE A 217 -1.60 10.30 -3.99
C PHE A 217 -1.59 10.53 -2.49
N VAL A 218 -1.18 11.73 -2.07
CA VAL A 218 -1.10 12.10 -0.66
C VAL A 218 -2.00 13.31 -0.43
N GLN A 219 -2.90 13.21 0.54
CA GLN A 219 -3.64 14.35 1.06
C GLN A 219 -3.06 14.76 2.40
N LEU A 220 -2.62 16.01 2.50
CA LEU A 220 -2.11 16.62 3.72
C LEU A 220 -3.16 17.55 4.32
N ASP A 221 -3.34 17.53 5.63
CA ASP A 221 -4.13 18.55 6.31
C ASP A 221 -3.40 19.91 6.29
N ARG A 222 -4.14 21.02 6.20
CA ARG A 222 -3.50 22.35 6.13
C ARG A 222 -2.96 22.86 7.46
N LYS A 223 -3.40 22.30 8.59
CA LYS A 223 -3.06 22.82 9.92
C LYS A 223 -1.67 22.34 10.36
N TYR A 224 -1.37 21.07 10.13
CA TYR A 224 -0.14 20.43 10.56
C TYR A 224 0.68 19.84 9.40
N LEU A 225 0.16 19.87 8.16
CA LEU A 225 0.77 19.22 7.00
C LEU A 225 1.05 17.73 7.23
N LEU A 226 0.16 17.07 7.98
CA LEU A 226 0.23 15.64 8.21
C LEU A 226 -0.66 14.91 7.20
N PRO A 227 -0.26 13.70 6.78
CA PRO A 227 -1.07 12.89 5.89
C PRO A 227 -2.39 12.49 6.56
N VAL A 228 -3.50 12.74 5.88
CA VAL A 228 -4.84 12.29 6.26
C VAL A 228 -5.35 11.19 5.33
N ARG A 229 -4.80 11.11 4.11
CA ARG A 229 -5.08 10.03 3.17
C ARG A 229 -3.89 9.79 2.25
N ILE A 230 -3.69 8.52 1.94
CA ILE A 230 -2.62 8.03 1.08
C ILE A 230 -3.22 6.96 0.17
N ILE A 231 -3.04 7.10 -1.14
CA ILE A 231 -3.40 6.06 -2.10
C ILE A 231 -2.12 5.64 -2.82
N LEU A 232 -1.75 4.37 -2.75
CA LEU A 232 -0.61 3.82 -3.47
C LEU A 232 -1.10 2.90 -4.56
N HIS A 233 -0.54 3.06 -5.76
CA HIS A 233 -0.74 2.13 -6.86
C HIS A 233 0.46 1.18 -6.92
N SER A 234 0.20 -0.11 -7.12
CA SER A 234 1.24 -1.11 -7.34
C SER A 234 2.15 -0.75 -8.53
N PRO A 235 3.35 -1.34 -8.63
CA PRO A 235 4.26 -1.08 -9.76
C PRO A 235 3.61 -1.29 -11.13
N ASP A 236 2.72 -2.29 -11.26
CA ASP A 236 1.96 -2.54 -12.49
C ASP A 236 0.75 -1.60 -12.70
N GLY A 237 0.47 -0.73 -11.72
CA GLY A 237 -0.62 0.24 -11.72
C GLY A 237 -2.02 -0.35 -11.56
N LYS A 238 -2.15 -1.66 -11.35
CA LYS A 238 -3.46 -2.34 -11.36
C LYS A 238 -4.10 -2.37 -9.97
N SER A 239 -3.31 -2.71 -8.96
CA SER A 239 -3.78 -2.81 -7.57
C SER A 239 -3.57 -1.48 -6.86
N GLN A 240 -4.38 -1.21 -5.84
CA GLN A 240 -4.23 -0.01 -5.03
C GLN A 240 -4.40 -0.29 -3.55
N LYS A 241 -3.70 0.47 -2.71
CA LYS A 241 -3.87 0.52 -1.26
C LYS A 241 -4.24 1.94 -0.85
N ASP A 242 -5.40 2.10 -0.24
CA ASP A 242 -5.93 3.39 0.23
C ASP A 242 -5.96 3.43 1.75
N PHE A 243 -5.03 4.20 2.33
CA PHE A 243 -4.89 4.41 3.76
C PHE A 243 -5.53 5.74 4.13
N GLN A 244 -6.44 5.71 5.11
CA GLN A 244 -7.08 6.88 5.70
C GLN A 244 -6.63 6.99 7.15
N LEU A 245 -6.04 8.14 7.49
CA LEU A 245 -5.53 8.42 8.82
C LEU A 245 -6.53 9.30 9.58
N SER A 246 -6.77 8.95 10.83
CA SER A 246 -7.70 9.67 11.69
C SER A 246 -7.25 9.67 13.15
N GLY A 247 -7.83 10.55 13.96
CA GLY A 247 -7.46 10.67 15.37
C GLY A 247 -5.98 10.98 15.55
N ILE A 248 -5.41 11.77 14.63
CA ILE A 248 -3.98 12.10 14.58
C ILE A 248 -3.59 12.92 15.81
N LYS A 249 -2.60 12.44 16.56
CA LYS A 249 -2.05 13.08 17.74
C LYS A 249 -0.54 13.33 17.52
N PRO A 250 -0.14 14.51 17.04
CA PRO A 250 1.27 14.86 16.97
C PRO A 250 1.83 15.09 18.37
N ASN A 251 3.08 14.69 18.59
CA ASN A 251 3.84 14.92 19.81
C ASN A 251 3.18 14.34 21.09
N ALA A 252 2.39 13.28 20.95
CA ALA A 252 1.85 12.54 22.08
C ALA A 252 2.97 11.82 22.85
N LYS A 253 2.78 11.63 24.16
CA LYS A 253 3.66 10.77 24.96
C LYS A 253 3.47 9.33 24.50
N ILE A 254 4.56 8.69 24.06
CA ILE A 254 4.60 7.28 23.66
C ILE A 254 5.61 6.59 24.57
N GLU A 255 5.21 5.46 25.15
CA GLU A 255 6.09 4.62 25.97
C GLU A 255 7.07 3.85 25.08
N ASP A 256 8.33 3.75 25.49
CA ASP A 256 9.41 3.19 24.66
C ASP A 256 9.22 1.68 24.36
N ASP A 257 8.53 0.95 25.24
CA ASP A 257 8.17 -0.46 25.05
C ASP A 257 7.29 -0.69 23.81
N THR A 258 6.64 0.36 23.29
CA THR A 258 5.86 0.30 22.03
C THR A 258 6.69 -0.16 20.84
N PHE A 259 7.99 0.18 20.83
CA PHE A 259 8.89 -0.06 19.71
C PHE A 259 9.80 -1.27 19.93
N GLN A 260 9.45 -2.17 20.84
CA GLN A 260 10.24 -3.37 21.12
C GLN A 260 9.62 -4.59 20.45
N GLY A 261 10.45 -5.31 19.67
CA GLY A 261 10.11 -6.63 19.16
C GLY A 261 10.01 -7.64 20.31
N LYS A 262 8.88 -8.34 20.38
CA LYS A 262 8.64 -9.41 21.35
C LYS A 262 8.45 -10.73 20.62
N THR A 263 9.02 -11.81 21.15
CA THR A 263 8.80 -13.17 20.66
C THR A 263 7.72 -13.86 21.47
N ASP A 264 7.10 -14.86 20.86
CA ASP A 264 6.14 -15.77 21.51
C ASP A 264 6.56 -17.19 21.12
N ALA A 265 6.62 -18.11 22.09
CA ALA A 265 7.07 -19.48 21.86
C ALA A 265 6.21 -20.26 20.86
N SER A 266 4.97 -19.80 20.61
CA SER A 266 4.07 -20.38 19.61
C SER A 266 4.29 -19.84 18.19
N TRP A 267 5.22 -18.91 17.99
CA TRP A 267 5.55 -18.30 16.70
C TRP A 267 6.91 -18.77 16.19
N LYS A 268 7.00 -18.99 14.89
CA LYS A 268 8.28 -19.30 14.24
C LYS A 268 9.03 -18.00 13.98
N VAL A 269 10.25 -17.89 14.50
CA VAL A 269 11.14 -16.76 14.23
C VAL A 269 12.05 -17.08 13.04
N VAL A 270 12.07 -16.18 12.05
CA VAL A 270 12.94 -16.23 10.87
C VAL A 270 13.79 -14.96 10.86
N ARG A 271 15.10 -15.08 10.93
CA ARG A 271 16.02 -13.93 10.87
C ARG A 271 16.70 -13.88 9.51
N ASN A 272 16.69 -12.70 8.90
CA ASN A 272 17.31 -12.40 7.61
C ASN A 272 17.06 -13.47 6.52
N PRO A 273 15.80 -13.71 6.12
CA PRO A 273 15.47 -14.75 5.15
C PRO A 273 16.12 -14.56 3.77
N ASP A 274 16.54 -13.33 3.44
CA ASP A 274 17.18 -12.99 2.16
C ASP A 274 18.71 -13.12 2.18
N GLY A 275 19.31 -13.40 3.35
CA GLY A 275 20.77 -13.51 3.54
C GLY A 275 21.52 -12.16 3.45
N ASP A 276 22.79 -12.15 3.87
CA ASP A 276 23.71 -10.99 3.73
C ASP A 276 24.10 -10.70 2.26
N GLU A 277 23.55 -11.46 1.30
CA GLU A 277 23.93 -11.45 -0.10
C GLU A 277 22.87 -10.78 -0.99
N ARG A 278 22.69 -9.47 -0.85
CA ARG A 278 22.45 -8.68 -2.07
C ARG A 278 23.82 -8.46 -2.73
N PRO A 279 24.06 -8.96 -3.95
CA PRO A 279 25.29 -8.66 -4.66
C PRO A 279 25.43 -7.14 -4.75
N ARG A 280 26.58 -6.60 -4.30
CA ARG A 280 26.95 -5.23 -4.61
C ARG A 280 26.90 -5.07 -6.13
N ALA A 281 25.88 -4.41 -6.64
CA ALA A 281 25.83 -4.00 -8.02
C ALA A 281 27.03 -3.08 -8.28
N GLY A 282 28.03 -3.61 -8.99
CA GLY A 282 29.01 -2.83 -9.75
C GLY A 282 30.10 -2.12 -8.96
N VAL A 283 31.02 -2.87 -8.35
CA VAL A 283 32.43 -2.45 -8.43
C VAL A 283 33.09 -3.41 -9.41
N ALA A 284 33.26 -2.95 -10.63
CA ALA A 284 34.08 -3.63 -11.63
C ALA A 284 35.49 -3.79 -11.05
N GLY A 285 35.74 -4.96 -10.45
CA GLY A 285 37.06 -5.37 -10.01
C GLY A 285 37.94 -5.50 -11.23
N GLY A 286 38.76 -4.48 -11.45
CA GLY A 286 39.70 -4.42 -12.56
C GLY A 286 40.53 -5.71 -12.63
N GLN A 287 40.41 -6.40 -13.76
CA GLN A 287 41.45 -7.32 -14.18
C GLN A 287 42.74 -6.51 -14.31
N ARG A 288 43.62 -6.71 -13.32
CA ARG A 288 45.01 -6.28 -13.38
C ARG A 288 45.64 -6.92 -14.61
N ARG A 289 45.84 -6.10 -15.63
CA ARG A 289 46.71 -6.37 -16.77
C ARG A 289 48.12 -6.65 -16.21
N PRO A 290 48.76 -7.81 -16.49
CA PRO A 290 50.12 -8.05 -16.06
C PRO A 290 51.07 -7.08 -16.78
N ALA A 291 52.02 -6.54 -16.02
CA ALA A 291 53.02 -5.58 -16.48
C ALA A 291 53.91 -6.17 -17.59
N PRO A 292 54.35 -5.36 -18.57
CA PRO A 292 55.30 -5.80 -19.58
C PRO A 292 56.68 -6.05 -18.95
N ALA A 293 57.24 -7.22 -19.22
CA ALA A 293 58.59 -7.59 -18.81
C ALA A 293 59.61 -6.64 -19.46
N ALA A 294 60.44 -6.02 -18.61
CA ALA A 294 61.54 -5.17 -19.01
C ALA A 294 62.61 -5.97 -19.77
N ALA A 295 62.94 -5.50 -20.97
CA ALA A 295 64.08 -5.95 -21.74
C ALA A 295 65.38 -5.70 -20.96
N ARG A 296 66.19 -6.74 -20.78
CA ARG A 296 67.56 -6.62 -20.29
C ARG A 296 68.50 -6.93 -21.45
N ASN A 297 69.07 -5.88 -22.02
CA ASN A 297 70.24 -5.96 -22.88
C ASN A 297 71.40 -6.59 -22.11
N GLN A 298 72.03 -7.62 -22.68
CA GLN A 298 73.44 -7.92 -22.47
C GLN A 298 74.13 -7.98 -23.83
N ALA A 299 75.31 -7.38 -23.86
CA ALA A 299 76.05 -6.99 -25.04
C ALA A 299 77.08 -8.06 -25.45
N ALA A 300 77.16 -8.28 -26.78
CA ALA A 300 78.38 -8.37 -27.61
C ALA A 300 79.45 -9.48 -27.30
N PRO A 301 80.55 -9.60 -28.07
CA PRO A 301 80.64 -10.24 -29.40
C PRO A 301 81.79 -11.29 -29.48
N LYS A 302 82.12 -11.75 -30.71
CA LYS A 302 83.26 -12.58 -31.17
C LYS A 302 82.96 -14.10 -31.16
N ARG A 303 83.22 -14.90 -32.20
CA ARG A 303 84.16 -14.86 -33.34
C ARG A 303 83.50 -15.46 -34.58
#